data_AF-A0A953TIN7-F1
#
_entry.id   AF-A0A953TIN7-F1
#
_cell.length_a   1.000
_cell.length_b   1.000
_cell.length_c   1.000
_cell.angle_alpha   90.00
_cell.angle_beta   90.00
_cell.angle_gamma   90.00
#
_symmetry.space_group_name_H-M   'P 1'
#
loop_
_entity.id
_entity.type
_entity.pdbx_description
1 polymer ?
#
loop_
_entity_poly.entity_id
_entity_poly.type
_entity_poly.pdbx_seq_one_letter_code
_entity_poly.pdbx_strand_id
1 'polypeptide(L)' 'MQTEDESRREQAAEHLTGAHTLLKALQEQVGEHPELRQAINKLEMALAILGVQTGGML' A
#
# COMPACT_ATOMS: atom_id res chain seq x y z
N MET A 1 1.95 27.91 0.88
CA MET A 1 1.71 26.75 1.75
C MET A 1 1.22 25.52 0.95
N GLN A 2 1.60 25.34 -0.33
CA GLN A 2 1.15 24.19 -1.15
C GLN A 2 2.14 23.01 -1.17
N THR A 3 3.36 23.17 -0.65
CA THR A 3 4.44 22.19 -0.74
C THR A 3 4.47 21.16 0.40
N GLU A 4 3.88 21.47 1.56
CA GLU A 4 3.90 20.57 2.73
C GLU A 4 2.91 19.40 2.57
N ASP A 5 1.75 19.63 1.96
CA ASP A 5 0.72 18.59 1.75
C ASP A 5 1.08 17.60 0.63
N GLU A 6 1.87 18.02 -0.36
CA GLU A 6 2.40 17.13 -1.39
C GLU A 6 3.48 16.22 -0.82
N SER A 7 4.46 16.78 -0.10
CA SER A 7 5.51 15.98 0.55
C SER A 7 4.97 14.99 1.59
N ARG A 8 3.92 15.35 2.34
CA ARG A 8 3.24 14.41 3.26
C ARG A 8 2.52 13.28 2.53
N ARG A 9 1.94 13.55 1.36
CA ARG A 9 1.29 12.52 0.53
C ARG A 9 2.32 11.56 -0.05
N GLU A 10 3.48 12.07 -0.51
CA GLU A 10 4.60 11.25 -0.97
C GLU A 10 5.15 10.35 0.15
N GLN A 11 5.37 10.89 1.35
CA GLN A 11 5.82 10.10 2.50
C GLN A 11 4.79 9.03 2.89
N ALA A 12 3.49 9.38 2.89
CA ALA A 12 2.43 8.41 3.14
C ALA A 12 2.41 7.29 2.07
N ALA A 13 2.62 7.64 0.80
CA ALA A 13 2.73 6.70 -0.30
C ALA A 13 3.90 5.72 -0.13
N GLU A 14 5.07 6.22 0.25
CA GLU A 14 6.25 5.39 0.51
C GLU A 14 6.01 4.41 1.67
N HIS A 15 5.45 4.89 2.78
CA HIS A 15 5.12 4.04 3.93
C HIS A 15 4.09 2.96 3.58
N LEU A 16 3.05 3.30 2.82
CA LEU A 16 2.03 2.34 2.40
C LEU A 16 2.58 1.33 1.39
N THR A 17 3.47 1.75 0.47
CA THR A 17 4.14 0.84 -0.47
C THR A 17 5.06 -0.15 0.26
N GLY A 18 5.78 0.34 1.29
CA GLY A 18 6.57 -0.52 2.18
C GLY A 18 5.71 -1.53 2.94
N ALA A 19 4.58 -1.09 3.50
CA ALA A 19 3.64 -1.97 4.19
C ALA A 19 3.04 -3.03 3.26
N HIS A 20 2.66 -2.66 2.04
CA HIS A 20 2.15 -3.59 1.03
C HIS A 20 3.19 -4.67 0.65
N THR A 21 4.44 -4.27 0.44
CA THR A 21 5.55 -5.18 0.16
C THR A 21 5.76 -6.18 1.30
N LEU A 22 5.74 -5.71 2.55
CA LEU A 22 5.88 -6.57 3.73
C LEU A 22 4.72 -7.58 3.85
N LEU A 23 3.49 -7.15 3.61
CA LEU A 23 2.34 -8.04 3.67
C LEU A 23 2.35 -9.09 2.55
N LYS A 24 2.79 -8.74 1.33
CA LYS A 24 2.97 -9.72 0.26
C LYS A 24 4.05 -10.74 0.59
N ALA A 25 5.20 -10.29 1.09
CA ALA A 25 6.25 -11.20 1.53
C ALA A 25 5.76 -12.12 2.66
N LEU A 26 4.95 -11.58 3.59
CA LEU A 26 4.33 -12.38 4.64
C LEU A 26 3.34 -13.40 4.05
N GLN A 27 2.53 -13.03 3.06
CA GLN A 27 1.59 -13.93 2.37
C GLN A 27 2.31 -15.12 1.73
N GLU A 28 3.46 -14.87 1.10
CA GLU A 28 4.29 -15.92 0.52
C GLU A 28 4.86 -16.87 1.58
N GLN A 29 5.20 -16.35 2.77
CA GLN A 29 5.76 -17.14 3.86
C GLN A 29 4.74 -17.96 4.65
N VAL A 30 3.58 -17.36 4.96
CA VAL A 30 2.57 -17.99 5.84
C VAL A 30 1.43 -18.66 5.06
N GLY A 31 1.41 -18.52 3.73
CA GLY A 31 0.35 -18.99 2.87
C GLY A 31 -0.82 -18.01 2.76
N GLU A 32 -1.86 -18.41 2.03
CA GLU A 32 -3.03 -17.54 1.83
C GLU A 32 -3.92 -17.50 3.07
N HIS A 33 -3.93 -16.34 3.75
CA HIS A 33 -4.88 -16.03 4.81
C HIS A 33 -5.89 -14.97 4.32
N PRO A 34 -7.20 -15.20 4.48
CA PRO A 34 -8.23 -14.26 4.05
C PRO A 34 -8.04 -12.85 4.64
N GLU A 35 -7.64 -12.76 5.91
CA GLU A 35 -7.39 -11.52 6.63
C GLU A 35 -6.20 -10.77 6.04
N LEU A 36 -5.16 -11.50 5.63
CA LEU A 36 -3.96 -10.94 5.02
C LEU A 36 -4.26 -10.41 3.62
N ARG A 37 -5.06 -11.15 2.83
CA ARG A 37 -5.57 -10.70 1.54
C ARG A 37 -6.41 -9.43 1.69
N GLN A 38 -7.28 -9.37 2.71
CA GLN A 38 -8.06 -8.17 2.98
C GLN A 38 -7.18 -6.97 3.37
N ALA A 39 -6.13 -7.19 4.15
CA ALA A 39 -5.18 -6.13 4.52
C ALA A 39 -4.42 -5.60 3.30
N ILE A 40 -3.94 -6.48 2.42
CA ILE A 40 -3.27 -6.11 1.16
C ILE A 40 -4.22 -5.28 0.27
N ASN A 41 -5.45 -5.75 0.04
CA ASN A 41 -6.42 -5.03 -0.79
C ASN A 41 -6.76 -3.64 -0.21
N LYS A 42 -6.88 -3.50 1.12
CA LYS A 42 -7.11 -2.20 1.76
C LYS A 42 -5.94 -1.23 1.56
N LEU A 43 -4.71 -1.75 1.58
CA LEU A 43 -3.50 -0.98 1.30
C LEU A 43 -3.44 -0.54 -0.17
N GLU A 44 -3.79 -1.41 -1.11
CA GLU A 44 -3.87 -1.07 -2.54
C GLU A 44 -4.91 0.02 -2.80
N MET A 45 -6.09 -0.05 -2.16
CA MET A 45 -7.08 1.03 -2.24
C MET A 45 -6.58 2.35 -1.66
N ALA A 46 -5.88 2.32 -0.52
CA ALA A 46 -5.31 3.54 0.07
C ALA A 46 -4.26 4.18 -0.85
N LEU A 47 -3.41 3.37 -1.49
CA LEU A 47 -2.43 3.83 -2.47
C LEU A 47 -3.09 4.42 -3.72
N ALA A 48 -4.14 3.79 -4.23
CA ALA A 48 -4.94 4.32 -5.34
C ALA A 48 -5.57 5.69 -5.02
N ILE A 49 -6.09 5.87 -3.79
CA ILE A 49 -6.63 7.17 -3.33
C ILE A 49 -5.55 8.26 -3.28
N LEU A 50 -4.32 7.89 -2.92
CA LEU A 50 -3.18 8.81 -2.92
C LEU A 50 -2.62 9.09 -4.33
N GLY A 51 -3.19 8.49 -5.38
CA GLY A 51 -2.71 8.63 -6.76
C GLY A 51 -1.44 7.84 -7.06
N VAL A 52 -1.10 6.88 -6.19
CA VAL A 52 0.12 6.07 -6.28
C VAL A 52 -0.26 4.76 -6.96
N GLN A 53 0.23 4.57 -8.19
CA GLN A 53 0.02 3.33 -8.92
C GLN A 53 0.98 2.27 -8.38
N THR A 54 0.53 1.46 -7.43
CA THR A 54 1.15 0.15 -7.24
C THR A 54 0.84 -0.67 -8.49
N GLY A 55 1.86 -1.05 -9.25
CA GLY A 55 1.77 -1.73 -10.55
C GLY A 55 1.17 -3.15 -10.51
N GLY A 56 0.15 -3.39 -9.70
CA GLY A 56 -0.62 -4.61 -9.62
C GLY A 56 -2.10 -4.27 -9.65
N MET A 57 -2.68 -4.43 -10.84
CA MET A 57 -4.08 -4.80 -11.11
C MET A 57 -5.15 -4.27 -10.15
N LEU A 58 -5.92 -3.28 -10.62
CA LEU A 58 -7.37 -3.32 -10.42
C LEU A 58 -7.96 -4.50 -11.20
#